data_AF-A0AAD7IUF9-F1
#
_entry.id   AF-A0AAD7IUF9-F1
#
_cell.length_a   1.000
_cell.length_b   1.000
_cell.length_c   1.000
_cell.angle_alpha   90.00
_cell.angle_beta   90.00
_cell.angle_gamma   90.00
#
_symmetry.space_group_name_H-M   'P 1'
#
loop_
_entity.id
_entity.type
_entity.pdbx_description
1 polymer ?
#
loop_
_entity_poly.entity_id
_entity_poly.type
_entity_poly.pdbx_seq_one_letter_code
_entity_poly.pdbx_strand_id
1 'polypeptide(L)'
;MHWDHTQQTSDESVVAAKVQRLFDDEDRCLHAERVALQVQRFQCIACLEECPEDDLAPIHSCVHTFCRTCLRDHVVSELTQKILPTFCPQCKGTDVRHNLGYITSDLVKTLGLTGEQYQVFEELELIPLVTFLECPKCKEPLFVDRQEYEAGVFLVCPLEGCNHAWCRICGKTIVDLVTPAHECAGEAELHALMERQGWKYCPGCQTPYEKIEGCNHMQCSSPGCGTHFCYKCGEVIVRSAPAQETNEAIRAHYRRCTQFEYPEVV
;
A
#
# COMPACT_ATOMS: atom_id res chain seq x y z
N MET A 1 -30.02 -34.92 -86.41
CA MET A 1 -30.04 -34.85 -84.94
C MET A 1 -28.88 -33.96 -84.53
N HIS A 2 -29.12 -32.65 -84.44
CA HIS A 2 -28.13 -31.65 -84.06
C HIS A 2 -28.46 -31.30 -82.60
N TRP A 3 -27.63 -31.74 -81.66
CA TRP A 3 -27.84 -31.51 -80.23
C TRP A 3 -27.01 -30.29 -79.78
N ASP A 4 -27.67 -29.38 -79.05
CA ASP A 4 -27.23 -28.06 -78.59
C ASP A 4 -26.04 -28.11 -77.59
N HIS A 5 -24.82 -28.36 -78.09
CA HIS A 5 -23.60 -28.27 -77.26
C HIS A 5 -23.28 -26.85 -76.78
N THR A 6 -23.80 -25.82 -77.45
CA THR A 6 -23.58 -24.40 -77.12
C THR A 6 -24.43 -23.91 -75.96
N GLN A 7 -25.63 -24.47 -75.74
CA GLN A 7 -26.48 -24.13 -74.58
C GLN A 7 -25.98 -24.80 -73.31
N GLN A 8 -25.45 -26.02 -73.42
CA GLN A 8 -25.00 -26.80 -72.27
C GLN A 8 -23.71 -26.23 -71.63
N THR A 9 -22.79 -25.72 -72.45
CA THR A 9 -21.57 -25.04 -71.98
C THR A 9 -21.85 -23.64 -71.42
N SER A 10 -22.87 -22.95 -71.96
CA SER A 10 -23.39 -21.68 -71.43
C SER A 10 -23.96 -21.86 -70.03
N ASP A 11 -24.82 -22.86 -69.82
CA ASP A 11 -25.42 -23.16 -68.51
C ASP A 11 -24.39 -23.59 -67.47
N GLU A 12 -23.39 -24.40 -67.85
CA GLU A 12 -22.28 -24.76 -66.96
C GLU A 12 -21.46 -23.54 -66.55
N SER A 13 -21.19 -22.60 -67.46
CA SER A 13 -20.47 -21.35 -67.14
C SER A 13 -21.26 -20.43 -66.19
N VAL A 14 -22.59 -20.38 -66.34
CA VAL A 14 -23.48 -19.58 -65.50
C VAL A 14 -23.57 -20.20 -64.10
N VAL A 15 -23.65 -21.53 -64.00
CA VAL A 15 -23.61 -22.25 -62.74
C VAL A 15 -22.26 -22.06 -62.05
N ALA A 16 -21.15 -22.19 -62.78
CA ALA A 16 -19.80 -21.95 -62.24
C ALA A 16 -19.63 -20.52 -61.72
N ALA A 17 -20.10 -19.51 -62.45
CA ALA A 17 -20.06 -18.12 -62.02
C ALA A 17 -20.92 -17.85 -60.78
N LYS A 18 -22.06 -18.54 -60.65
CA LYS A 18 -22.93 -18.44 -59.47
C LYS A 18 -22.29 -19.07 -58.24
N VAL A 19 -21.65 -20.22 -58.41
CA VAL A 19 -20.90 -20.92 -57.35
C VAL A 19 -19.70 -20.09 -56.90
N GLN A 20 -18.95 -19.49 -57.83
CA GLN A 20 -17.83 -18.61 -57.48
C GLN A 20 -18.28 -17.42 -56.63
N ARG A 21 -19.40 -16.76 -56.97
CA ARG A 21 -19.94 -15.66 -56.15
C ARG A 21 -20.33 -16.09 -54.74
N LEU A 22 -20.88 -17.29 -54.58
CA LEU A 22 -21.20 -17.82 -53.25
C LEU A 22 -19.93 -18.04 -52.42
N PHE A 23 -18.88 -18.61 -53.02
CA PHE A 23 -17.60 -18.76 -52.34
C PHE A 23 -16.95 -17.42 -52.00
N ASP A 24 -16.98 -16.46 -52.92
CA ASP A 24 -16.44 -15.11 -52.68
C ASP A 24 -17.22 -14.38 -51.57
N ASP A 25 -18.54 -14.63 -51.46
CA ASP A 25 -19.38 -14.07 -50.39
C ASP A 25 -19.08 -14.72 -49.04
N GLU A 26 -18.95 -16.05 -48.99
CA GLU A 26 -18.56 -16.79 -47.79
C GLU A 26 -17.16 -16.37 -47.31
N ASP A 27 -16.19 -16.25 -48.22
CA ASP A 27 -14.82 -15.84 -47.90
C ASP A 27 -14.78 -14.43 -47.30
N ARG A 28 -15.58 -13.50 -47.85
CA ARG A 28 -15.71 -12.14 -47.27
C ARG A 28 -16.34 -12.16 -45.88
N CYS A 29 -17.38 -12.98 -45.65
CA CYS A 29 -17.99 -13.11 -44.32
C CYS A 29 -17.01 -13.68 -43.30
N LEU A 30 -16.30 -14.76 -43.64
CA LEU A 30 -15.28 -15.37 -42.79
C LEU A 30 -14.14 -14.40 -42.50
N HIS A 31 -13.71 -13.62 -43.50
CA HIS A 31 -12.70 -12.58 -43.30
C HIS A 31 -13.18 -11.47 -42.37
N ALA A 32 -14.42 -10.99 -42.51
CA ALA A 32 -15.00 -9.98 -41.63
C ALA A 32 -15.13 -10.49 -40.18
N GLU A 33 -15.56 -11.74 -39.99
CA GLU A 33 -15.64 -12.37 -38.68
C GLU A 33 -14.25 -12.55 -38.05
N ARG A 34 -13.25 -12.95 -38.83
CA ARG A 34 -11.86 -13.08 -38.37
C ARG A 34 -11.23 -11.75 -37.96
N VAL A 35 -11.56 -10.66 -38.67
CA VAL A 35 -11.13 -9.30 -38.30
C VAL A 35 -11.87 -8.81 -37.06
N ALA A 36 -13.17 -9.10 -36.93
CA ALA A 36 -13.95 -8.75 -35.74
C ALA A 36 -13.46 -9.48 -34.47
N LEU A 37 -12.95 -10.71 -34.62
CA LEU A 37 -12.35 -11.50 -33.54
C LEU A 37 -10.86 -11.19 -33.31
N GLN A 38 -10.28 -10.24 -34.03
CA GLN A 38 -8.87 -9.90 -33.90
C GLN A 38 -8.65 -9.10 -32.60
N VAL A 39 -8.17 -9.79 -31.57
CA VAL A 39 -7.85 -9.20 -30.27
C VAL A 39 -6.69 -8.24 -30.45
N GLN A 40 -6.90 -6.97 -30.10
CA GLN A 40 -5.84 -5.97 -30.08
C GLN A 40 -4.73 -6.42 -29.12
N ARG A 41 -3.48 -6.12 -29.46
CA ARG A 41 -2.31 -6.55 -28.67
C ARG A 41 -1.44 -5.37 -28.32
N PHE A 42 -0.80 -5.43 -27.17
CA PHE A 42 0.19 -4.45 -26.71
C PHE A 42 1.46 -5.16 -26.23
N GLN A 43 2.59 -4.45 -26.21
CA GLN A 43 3.83 -5.00 -25.65
C GLN A 43 3.95 -4.66 -24.16
N CYS A 44 4.03 -5.67 -23.29
CA CYS A 44 4.24 -5.46 -21.86
C CYS A 44 5.70 -5.09 -21.57
N ILE A 45 5.94 -4.01 -20.83
CA ILE A 45 7.30 -3.55 -20.52
C ILE A 45 8.05 -4.42 -19.50
N ALA A 46 7.36 -5.32 -18.78
CA ALA A 46 7.98 -6.20 -17.78
C ALA A 46 8.41 -7.55 -18.37
N CYS A 47 7.53 -8.26 -19.09
CA CYS A 47 7.89 -9.53 -19.74
C CYS A 47 8.40 -9.37 -21.18
N LEU A 48 8.21 -8.19 -21.80
CA LEU A 48 8.56 -7.88 -23.20
C LEU A 48 7.77 -8.68 -24.24
N GLU A 49 6.70 -9.36 -23.84
CA GLU A 49 5.81 -10.14 -24.71
C GLU A 49 4.66 -9.30 -25.27
N GLU A 50 4.08 -9.74 -26.40
CA GLU A 50 2.83 -9.20 -26.92
C GLU A 50 1.64 -9.82 -26.17
N CYS A 51 0.93 -9.03 -25.38
CA CYS A 51 -0.21 -9.46 -24.59
C CYS A 51 -1.53 -8.96 -25.21
N PRO A 52 -2.66 -9.67 -25.01
CA PRO A 52 -3.99 -9.17 -25.35
C PRO A 52 -4.29 -7.85 -24.64
N GLU A 53 -4.93 -6.87 -25.29
CA GLU A 53 -5.39 -5.63 -24.63
C GLU A 53 -6.33 -5.90 -23.46
N ASP A 54 -7.09 -6.99 -23.49
CA ASP A 54 -7.92 -7.40 -22.36
C ASP A 54 -7.10 -7.63 -21.09
N ASP A 55 -5.83 -8.05 -21.21
CA ASP A 55 -4.90 -8.27 -20.09
C ASP A 55 -4.12 -7.00 -19.70
N LEU A 56 -4.43 -5.85 -20.29
CA LEU A 56 -3.81 -4.58 -19.93
C LEU A 56 -4.19 -4.17 -18.50
N ALA A 57 -3.18 -3.87 -17.69
CA ALA A 57 -3.29 -3.34 -16.33
C ALA A 57 -2.63 -1.94 -16.29
N PRO A 58 -3.41 -0.86 -16.45
CA PRO A 58 -2.89 0.50 -16.41
C PRO A 58 -2.74 1.01 -14.97
N ILE A 59 -1.60 1.64 -14.66
CA ILE A 59 -1.40 2.30 -13.36
C ILE A 59 -1.85 3.75 -13.48
N HIS A 60 -2.99 4.11 -12.89
CA HIS A 60 -3.59 5.46 -13.04
C HIS A 60 -2.75 6.62 -12.49
N SER A 61 -1.80 6.35 -11.61
CA SER A 61 -0.91 7.35 -11.01
C SER A 61 0.37 7.60 -11.83
N CYS A 62 0.56 6.91 -12.95
CA CYS A 62 1.63 7.18 -13.92
C CYS A 62 1.21 6.78 -15.36
N VAL A 63 2.14 6.76 -16.31
CA VAL A 63 1.87 6.41 -17.72
C VAL A 63 2.22 4.96 -18.06
N HIS A 64 2.65 4.16 -17.08
CA HIS A 64 3.16 2.82 -17.31
C HIS A 64 2.05 1.77 -17.27
N THR A 65 2.11 0.86 -18.24
CA THR A 65 1.13 -0.22 -18.41
C THR A 65 1.84 -1.57 -18.43
N PHE A 66 1.21 -2.57 -17.82
CA PHE A 66 1.72 -3.93 -17.71
C PHE A 66 0.64 -4.93 -18.11
N CYS A 67 1.01 -6.17 -18.40
CA CYS A 67 0.01 -7.24 -18.39
C CYS A 67 -0.39 -7.57 -16.95
N ARG A 68 -1.62 -8.05 -16.76
CA ARG A 68 -2.18 -8.41 -15.44
C ARG A 68 -1.31 -9.40 -14.69
N THR A 69 -0.70 -10.37 -15.38
CA THR A 69 0.19 -11.37 -14.76
C THR A 69 1.42 -10.71 -14.17
N CYS A 70 2.18 -9.93 -14.93
CA CYS A 70 3.38 -9.26 -14.43
C CYS A 70 3.08 -8.28 -13.29
N LEU A 71 1.98 -7.52 -13.37
CA LEU A 71 1.63 -6.58 -12.30
C LEU A 71 1.18 -7.32 -11.03
N ARG A 72 0.44 -8.43 -11.18
CA ARG A 72 0.08 -9.31 -10.05
C ARG A 72 1.32 -9.86 -9.38
N ASP A 73 2.25 -10.43 -10.14
CA ASP A 73 3.45 -11.06 -9.58
C ASP A 73 4.33 -10.04 -8.82
N HIS A 74 4.41 -8.81 -9.34
CA HIS A 74 5.05 -7.70 -8.64
C HIS A 74 4.36 -7.37 -7.31
N VAL A 75 3.03 -7.21 -7.32
CA VAL A 75 2.27 -6.93 -6.09
C VAL A 75 2.47 -8.06 -5.08
N VAL A 76 2.35 -9.32 -5.50
CA VAL A 76 2.54 -10.50 -4.62
C VAL A 76 3.95 -10.54 -4.04
N SER A 77 4.97 -10.22 -4.84
CA SER A 77 6.36 -10.13 -4.36
C SER A 77 6.51 -9.08 -3.26
N GLU A 78 5.96 -7.88 -3.45
CA GLU A 78 6.01 -6.79 -2.48
C GLU A 78 5.22 -7.12 -1.20
N LEU A 79 4.05 -7.77 -1.33
CA LEU A 79 3.27 -8.27 -0.18
C LEU A 79 4.05 -9.30 0.63
N THR A 80 4.77 -10.21 -0.03
CA THR A 80 5.63 -11.20 0.63
C THR A 80 6.74 -10.53 1.43
N GLN A 81 7.24 -9.39 0.94
CA GLN A 81 8.21 -8.55 1.62
C GLN A 81 7.60 -7.59 2.64
N LYS A 82 6.27 -7.61 2.84
CA LYS A 82 5.51 -6.72 3.71
C LYS A 82 5.68 -5.24 3.36
N ILE A 83 5.75 -4.93 2.07
CA ILE A 83 5.94 -3.57 1.56
C ILE A 83 4.59 -3.02 1.07
N LEU A 84 4.11 -1.97 1.73
CA LEU A 84 3.05 -1.09 1.25
C LEU A 84 3.41 0.37 1.57
N PRO A 85 2.98 1.34 0.73
CA PRO A 85 2.20 1.16 -0.50
C PRO A 85 3.04 0.57 -1.65
N THR A 86 2.39 -0.18 -2.55
CA THR A 86 3.07 -0.80 -3.70
C THR A 86 3.27 0.22 -4.81
N PHE A 87 4.51 0.50 -5.19
CA PHE A 87 4.79 1.41 -6.32
C PHE A 87 4.99 0.68 -7.65
N CYS A 88 4.78 1.41 -8.73
CA CYS A 88 5.01 1.01 -10.11
C CYS A 88 6.45 0.48 -10.29
N PRO A 89 6.63 -0.73 -10.84
CA PRO A 89 7.96 -1.31 -11.07
C PRO A 89 8.87 -0.41 -11.90
N GLN A 90 8.31 0.21 -12.95
CA GLN A 90 9.06 1.05 -13.86
C GLN A 90 9.44 2.40 -13.23
N CYS A 91 8.55 3.00 -12.43
CA CYS A 91 8.87 4.23 -11.73
C CYS A 91 9.95 4.02 -10.67
N LYS A 92 9.88 2.92 -9.90
CA LYS A 92 10.89 2.59 -8.88
C LYS A 92 12.30 2.46 -9.48
N GLY A 93 12.41 1.94 -10.70
CA GLY A 93 13.70 1.74 -11.38
C GLY A 93 14.35 3.01 -11.94
N THR A 94 13.63 4.13 -11.98
CA THR A 94 14.13 5.41 -12.50
C THR A 94 14.36 6.39 -11.35
N ASP A 95 15.53 7.06 -11.30
CA ASP A 95 15.95 7.99 -10.23
C ASP A 95 15.18 9.34 -10.23
N VAL A 96 13.91 9.31 -10.65
CA VAL A 96 13.04 10.49 -10.77
C VAL A 96 12.29 10.67 -9.45
N ARG A 97 12.86 11.51 -8.59
CA ARG A 97 12.45 11.77 -7.20
C ARG A 97 11.09 12.44 -7.01
N HIS A 98 10.29 12.58 -8.07
CA HIS A 98 8.98 13.23 -8.01
C HIS A 98 8.01 12.51 -8.95
N ASN A 99 6.94 11.93 -8.37
CA ASN A 99 5.85 11.18 -9.02
C ASN A 99 6.11 9.69 -9.31
N LEU A 100 6.49 8.93 -8.28
CA LEU A 100 6.36 7.47 -8.31
C LEU A 100 4.86 7.11 -8.44
N GLY A 101 4.49 6.44 -9.53
CA GLY A 101 3.16 5.86 -9.62
C GLY A 101 2.97 4.82 -8.53
N TYR A 102 1.87 4.86 -7.80
CA TYR A 102 1.44 3.84 -6.84
C TYR A 102 0.28 3.01 -7.39
N ILE A 103 0.27 1.73 -7.03
CA ILE A 103 -0.79 0.77 -7.37
C ILE A 103 -1.91 0.96 -6.34
N THR A 104 -3.11 1.30 -6.80
CA THR A 104 -4.27 1.54 -5.93
C THR A 104 -4.87 0.22 -5.45
N SER A 105 -5.55 0.24 -4.31
CA SER A 105 -6.32 -0.91 -3.80
C SER A 105 -7.33 -1.44 -4.84
N ASP A 106 -7.99 -0.55 -5.59
CA ASP A 106 -8.88 -0.93 -6.69
C ASP A 106 -8.16 -1.70 -7.80
N LEU A 107 -6.95 -1.28 -8.18
CA LEU A 107 -6.17 -1.99 -9.17
C LEU A 107 -5.78 -3.37 -8.65
N VAL A 108 -5.31 -3.49 -7.40
CA VAL A 108 -5.00 -4.77 -6.76
C VAL A 108 -6.19 -5.74 -6.83
N LYS A 109 -7.41 -5.27 -6.56
CA LYS A 109 -8.66 -6.06 -6.64
C LYS A 109 -8.97 -6.62 -8.03
N THR A 110 -8.49 -5.96 -9.09
CA THR A 110 -8.68 -6.41 -10.48
C THR A 110 -7.56 -7.33 -10.99
N LEU A 111 -6.45 -7.44 -10.25
CA LEU A 111 -5.31 -8.26 -10.68
C LEU A 111 -5.57 -9.76 -10.48
N GLY A 112 -6.54 -10.16 -9.67
CA GLY A 112 -6.86 -11.57 -9.45
C GLY A 112 -5.86 -12.27 -8.54
N LEU A 113 -5.57 -11.67 -7.37
CA LEU A 113 -4.82 -12.32 -6.30
C LEU A 113 -5.62 -13.50 -5.70
N THR A 114 -4.95 -14.41 -5.01
CA THR A 114 -5.63 -15.46 -4.23
C THR A 114 -6.26 -14.89 -2.96
N GLY A 115 -7.20 -15.61 -2.35
CA GLY A 115 -7.82 -15.17 -1.08
C GLY A 115 -6.81 -14.94 0.04
N GLU A 116 -5.80 -15.80 0.16
CA GLU A 116 -4.71 -15.65 1.14
C GLU A 116 -3.85 -14.40 0.87
N GLN A 117 -3.55 -14.12 -0.41
CA GLN A 117 -2.79 -12.92 -0.79
C GLN A 117 -3.59 -11.63 -0.51
N TYR A 118 -4.90 -11.64 -0.75
CA TYR A 118 -5.76 -10.51 -0.40
C TYR A 118 -5.83 -10.29 1.11
N GLN A 119 -5.91 -11.34 1.92
CA GLN A 119 -5.86 -11.20 3.39
C GLN A 119 -4.58 -10.52 3.84
N VAL A 120 -3.42 -10.92 3.30
CA VAL A 120 -2.14 -10.25 3.60
C VAL A 120 -2.17 -8.78 3.20
N PHE A 121 -2.72 -8.45 2.03
CA PHE A 121 -2.86 -7.06 1.59
C PHE A 121 -3.74 -6.24 2.54
N GLU A 122 -4.93 -6.74 2.90
CA GLU A 122 -5.85 -6.07 3.83
C GLU A 122 -5.21 -5.87 5.22
N GLU A 123 -4.52 -6.89 5.75
CA GLU A 123 -3.78 -6.78 7.01
C GLU A 123 -2.72 -5.68 6.95
N LEU A 124 -1.90 -5.66 5.89
CA LEU A 124 -0.86 -4.65 5.72
C LEU A 124 -1.43 -3.23 5.54
N GLU A 125 -2.59 -3.07 4.89
CA GLU A 125 -3.29 -1.77 4.78
C GLU A 125 -3.80 -1.27 6.15
N LEU A 126 -4.20 -2.18 7.05
CA LEU A 126 -4.74 -1.84 8.37
C LEU A 126 -3.64 -1.50 9.40
N ILE A 127 -2.47 -2.14 9.33
CA ILE A 127 -1.37 -1.94 10.29
C ILE A 127 -1.07 -0.46 10.61
N PRO A 128 -0.92 0.47 9.64
CA PRO A 128 -0.61 1.87 9.96
C PRO A 128 -1.79 2.63 10.59
N LEU A 129 -3.01 2.13 10.45
CA LEU A 129 -4.24 2.79 10.90
C LEU A 129 -4.65 2.39 12.33
N VAL A 130 -4.12 1.29 12.84
CA VAL A 130 -4.51 0.74 14.14
C VAL A 130 -3.39 0.86 15.17
N THR A 131 -3.75 0.82 16.44
CA THR A 131 -2.79 0.71 17.54
C THR A 131 -3.26 -0.30 18.58
N PHE A 132 -2.30 -0.94 19.23
CA PHE A 132 -2.56 -1.92 20.26
C PHE A 132 -3.02 -1.21 21.55
N LEU A 133 -4.08 -1.73 22.15
CA LEU A 133 -4.63 -1.27 23.41
C LEU A 133 -4.89 -2.47 24.32
N GLU A 134 -4.44 -2.39 25.57
CA GLU A 134 -4.81 -3.34 26.62
C GLU A 134 -5.61 -2.59 27.69
N CYS A 135 -6.81 -3.11 28.01
CA CYS A 135 -7.65 -2.51 29.04
C CYS A 135 -7.08 -2.83 30.45
N PRO A 136 -6.84 -1.82 31.32
CA PRO A 136 -6.32 -2.05 32.66
C PRO A 136 -7.20 -2.96 33.53
N LYS A 137 -8.51 -3.00 33.27
CA LYS A 137 -9.49 -3.78 34.03
C LYS A 137 -9.66 -5.20 33.51
N CYS A 138 -10.00 -5.38 32.24
CA CYS A 138 -10.31 -6.72 31.70
C CYS A 138 -9.11 -7.45 31.11
N LYS A 139 -7.98 -6.76 30.89
CA LYS A 139 -6.72 -7.34 30.37
C LYS A 139 -6.80 -7.96 28.98
N GLU A 140 -7.93 -7.80 28.30
CA GLU A 140 -8.08 -8.23 26.91
C GLU A 140 -7.30 -7.30 25.97
N PRO A 141 -6.49 -7.87 25.05
CA PRO A 141 -5.81 -7.11 24.00
C PRO A 141 -6.79 -6.78 22.87
N LEU A 142 -6.69 -5.56 22.34
CA LEU A 142 -7.48 -5.13 21.20
C LEU A 142 -6.72 -4.16 20.31
N PHE A 143 -7.11 -4.08 19.04
CA PHE A 143 -6.67 -3.04 18.11
C PHE A 143 -7.76 -1.98 17.99
N VAL A 144 -7.39 -0.72 18.19
CA VAL A 144 -8.27 0.44 18.06
C VAL A 144 -7.77 1.36 16.96
N ASP A 145 -8.65 2.22 16.47
CA ASP A 145 -8.24 3.29 15.55
C ASP A 145 -7.15 4.15 16.20
N ARG A 146 -6.05 4.33 15.48
CA ARG A 146 -4.89 5.04 15.97
C ARG A 146 -5.15 6.53 16.13
N GLN A 147 -5.88 7.14 15.20
CA GLN A 147 -6.15 8.57 15.22
C GLN A 147 -7.04 8.93 16.42
N GLU A 148 -8.07 8.14 16.68
CA GLU A 148 -8.93 8.28 17.86
C GLU A 148 -8.14 8.04 19.16
N TYR A 149 -7.29 7.02 19.20
CA TYR A 149 -6.40 6.78 20.34
C TYR A 149 -5.49 7.97 20.62
N GLU A 150 -4.85 8.54 19.59
CA GLU A 150 -3.94 9.68 19.75
C GLU A 150 -4.68 10.97 20.14
N ALA A 151 -5.90 11.17 19.65
CA ALA A 151 -6.74 12.34 19.95
C ALA A 151 -7.33 12.30 21.38
N GLY A 152 -7.59 11.12 21.93
CA GLY A 152 -8.19 10.95 23.25
C GLY A 152 -7.22 11.17 24.43
N VAL A 153 -7.63 11.94 25.43
CA VAL A 153 -6.96 11.98 26.75
C VAL A 153 -7.42 10.81 27.63
N PHE A 154 -8.69 10.46 27.51
CA PHE A 154 -9.31 9.33 28.20
C PHE A 154 -9.78 8.30 27.18
N LEU A 155 -9.62 7.03 27.53
CA LEU A 155 -10.05 5.89 26.73
C LEU A 155 -11.17 5.17 27.45
N VAL A 156 -12.09 4.62 26.67
CA VAL A 156 -13.14 3.73 27.16
C VAL A 156 -12.95 2.39 26.49
N CYS A 157 -13.02 1.31 27.26
CA CYS A 157 -12.87 -0.04 26.75
C CYS A 157 -14.05 -0.33 25.81
N PRO A 158 -13.80 -0.62 24.52
CA PRO A 158 -14.86 -0.86 23.56
C PRO A 158 -15.44 -2.27 23.64
N LEU A 159 -14.88 -3.16 24.47
CA LEU A 159 -15.40 -4.50 24.66
C LEU A 159 -16.74 -4.45 25.39
N GLU A 160 -17.73 -5.10 24.77
CA GLU A 160 -19.07 -5.25 25.31
C GLU A 160 -19.00 -5.83 26.74
N GLY A 161 -19.66 -5.14 27.68
CA GLY A 161 -19.71 -5.55 29.09
C GLY A 161 -18.57 -5.03 29.97
N CYS A 162 -17.50 -4.43 29.42
CA CYS A 162 -16.42 -3.85 30.23
C CYS A 162 -16.67 -2.37 30.57
N ASN A 163 -16.80 -1.52 29.54
CA ASN A 163 -17.00 -0.06 29.60
C ASN A 163 -16.08 0.67 30.60
N HIS A 164 -14.91 0.12 30.88
CA HIS A 164 -13.95 0.73 31.78
C HIS A 164 -13.37 1.99 31.14
N ALA A 165 -13.32 3.10 31.87
CA ALA A 165 -12.69 4.32 31.41
C ALA A 165 -11.38 4.57 32.15
N TRP A 166 -10.34 5.02 31.45
CA TRP A 166 -9.04 5.33 32.04
C TRP A 166 -8.31 6.44 31.28
N CYS A 167 -7.34 7.10 31.94
CA CYS A 167 -6.42 8.04 31.31
C CYS A 167 -5.46 7.29 30.38
N ARG A 168 -5.38 7.71 29.11
CA ARG A 168 -4.46 7.14 28.13
C ARG A 168 -3.01 7.22 28.56
N ILE A 169 -2.65 8.30 29.26
CA ILE A 169 -1.25 8.63 29.55
C ILE A 169 -0.76 7.87 30.79
N CYS A 170 -1.51 7.92 31.90
CA CYS A 170 -1.09 7.32 33.16
C CYS A 170 -1.80 5.99 33.52
N GLY A 171 -2.80 5.56 32.74
CA GLY A 171 -3.54 4.32 32.99
C GLY A 171 -4.57 4.40 34.14
N LYS A 172 -4.70 5.54 34.82
CA LYS A 172 -5.59 5.68 35.98
C LYS A 172 -7.06 5.64 35.58
N THR A 173 -7.85 4.85 36.31
CA THR A 173 -9.29 4.75 36.11
C THR A 173 -10.00 6.09 36.29
N ILE A 174 -10.89 6.40 35.34
CA ILE A 174 -11.77 7.57 35.35
C ILE A 174 -13.17 7.09 35.73
N VAL A 175 -13.70 7.64 36.82
CA VAL A 175 -15.01 7.26 37.36
C VAL A 175 -16.13 8.15 36.81
N ASP A 176 -15.81 9.40 36.48
CA ASP A 176 -16.74 10.37 35.88
C ASP A 176 -16.16 10.93 34.58
N LEU A 177 -16.86 10.69 33.48
CA LEU A 177 -16.52 11.19 32.14
C LEU A 177 -17.14 12.57 31.85
N VAL A 178 -18.09 13.03 32.67
CA VAL A 178 -18.78 14.33 32.52
C VAL A 178 -17.92 15.46 33.08
N THR A 179 -17.33 15.25 34.27
CA THR A 179 -16.34 16.14 34.87
C THR A 179 -15.09 15.36 35.28
N PRO A 180 -14.25 14.95 34.31
CA PRO A 180 -13.05 14.17 34.61
C PRO A 180 -12.04 15.01 35.37
N ALA A 181 -12.13 15.00 36.70
CA ALA A 181 -11.16 15.58 37.61
C ALA A 181 -9.97 14.62 37.71
N HIS A 182 -9.04 14.74 36.78
CA HIS A 182 -7.82 13.95 36.78
C HIS A 182 -6.60 14.82 36.52
N GLU A 183 -5.80 14.98 37.57
CA GLU A 183 -4.40 15.41 37.45
C GLU A 183 -3.53 14.16 37.37
N CYS A 184 -2.74 14.03 36.31
CA CYS A 184 -1.70 13.01 36.20
C CYS A 184 -0.56 13.31 37.20
N ALA A 185 -0.79 13.05 38.50
CA ALA A 185 0.13 13.44 39.56
C ALA A 185 1.53 12.79 39.45
N GLY A 186 1.64 11.60 38.83
CA GLY A 186 2.92 10.93 38.59
C GLY A 186 3.69 11.43 37.36
N GLU A 187 3.06 12.24 36.50
CA GLU A 187 3.75 12.86 35.36
C GLU A 187 4.66 13.98 35.81
N ALA A 188 4.33 14.75 36.86
CA ALA A 188 5.18 15.86 37.26
C ALA A 188 6.59 15.39 37.66
N GLU A 189 6.68 14.28 38.40
CA GLU A 189 7.97 13.71 38.83
C GLU A 189 8.74 13.07 37.68
N LEU A 190 8.07 12.27 36.84
CA LEU A 190 8.68 11.63 35.67
C LEU A 190 9.07 12.67 34.61
N HIS A 191 8.22 13.65 34.33
CA HIS A 191 8.48 14.75 33.40
C HIS A 191 9.62 15.62 33.91
N ALA A 192 9.63 15.97 35.21
CA ALA A 192 10.76 16.67 35.81
C ALA A 192 12.05 15.86 35.73
N LEU A 193 11.98 14.53 35.90
CA LEU A 193 13.13 13.64 35.71
C LEU A 193 13.58 13.64 34.23
N MET A 194 12.65 13.56 33.28
CA MET A 194 12.95 13.59 31.85
C MET A 194 13.57 14.91 31.41
N GLU A 195 13.07 16.04 31.89
CA GLU A 195 13.66 17.35 31.65
C GLU A 195 15.07 17.45 32.23
N ARG A 196 15.27 16.97 33.47
CA ARG A 196 16.59 16.96 34.14
C ARG A 196 17.61 16.08 33.43
N GLN A 197 17.19 14.92 32.94
CA GLN A 197 18.07 13.97 32.24
C GLN A 197 18.18 14.26 30.73
N GLY A 198 17.39 15.19 30.19
CA GLY A 198 17.32 15.44 28.75
C GLY A 198 16.67 14.31 27.95
N TRP A 199 15.95 13.40 28.62
CA TRP A 199 15.26 12.28 27.98
C TRP A 199 14.10 12.75 27.10
N LYS A 200 13.74 11.93 26.11
CA LYS A 200 12.72 12.29 25.12
C LYS A 200 11.62 11.25 25.05
N TYR A 201 10.40 11.71 24.87
CA TYR A 201 9.29 10.83 24.54
C TYR A 201 9.31 10.48 23.06
N CYS A 202 8.92 9.25 22.73
CA CYS A 202 8.54 8.90 21.38
C CYS A 202 7.31 9.73 20.99
N PRO A 203 7.37 10.53 19.92
CA PRO A 203 6.25 11.38 19.50
C PRO A 203 5.04 10.57 19.01
N GLY A 204 5.18 9.26 18.78
CA GLY A 204 4.08 8.40 18.35
C GLY A 204 3.30 7.70 19.46
N CYS A 205 3.96 7.24 20.51
CA CYS A 205 3.30 6.46 21.56
C CYS A 205 3.59 6.96 22.98
N GLN A 206 4.35 8.07 23.12
CA GLN A 206 4.75 8.65 24.41
C GLN A 206 5.58 7.71 25.29
N THR A 207 6.17 6.66 24.73
CA THR A 207 7.16 5.85 25.46
C THR A 207 8.43 6.68 25.70
N PRO A 208 8.95 6.74 26.93
CA PRO A 208 10.17 7.49 27.25
C PRO A 208 11.41 6.77 26.69
N TYR A 209 12.36 7.54 26.17
CA TYR A 209 13.63 7.07 25.64
C TYR A 209 14.81 7.82 26.27
N GLU A 210 15.79 7.04 26.69
CA GLU A 210 17.15 7.48 27.02
C GLU A 210 18.07 7.20 25.82
N LYS A 211 18.93 8.16 25.47
CA LYS A 211 20.00 7.98 24.48
C LYS A 211 21.31 7.75 25.22
N ILE A 212 21.87 6.56 25.07
CA ILE A 212 23.16 6.20 25.68
C ILE A 212 24.32 6.67 24.79
N GLU A 213 24.31 6.28 23.51
CA GLU A 213 25.37 6.62 22.55
C GLU A 213 24.84 6.59 21.10
N GLY A 214 25.69 6.93 20.14
CA GLY A 214 25.38 6.86 18.71
C GLY A 214 24.60 8.06 18.18
N CYS A 215 23.85 7.82 17.09
CA CYS A 215 23.18 8.87 16.33
C CYS A 215 21.85 9.29 16.96
N ASN A 216 21.35 10.45 16.56
CA ASN A 216 20.07 11.01 17.03
C ASN A 216 18.85 10.37 16.35
N HIS A 217 19.02 9.43 15.42
CA HIS A 217 17.89 8.70 14.84
C HIS A 217 17.50 7.55 15.76
N MET A 218 16.26 7.60 16.24
CA MET A 218 15.67 6.59 17.09
C MET A 218 14.59 5.84 16.32
N GLN A 219 14.51 4.54 16.54
CA GLN A 219 13.36 3.71 16.15
C GLN A 219 12.64 3.27 17.41
N CYS A 220 11.34 3.56 17.49
CA CYS A 220 10.54 3.14 18.62
C CYS A 220 10.39 1.62 18.64
N SER A 221 10.88 1.01 19.71
CA SER A 221 10.80 -0.41 20.04
C SER A 221 9.45 -0.83 20.63
N SER A 222 8.56 0.11 20.97
CA SER A 222 7.22 -0.22 21.45
C SER A 222 6.45 -0.98 20.39
N PRO A 223 5.86 -2.16 20.71
CA PRO A 223 5.11 -2.98 19.76
C PRO A 223 4.04 -2.15 19.04
N GLY A 224 3.98 -2.26 17.71
CA GLY A 224 2.99 -1.54 16.89
C GLY A 224 3.22 -0.03 16.72
N CYS A 225 4.28 0.56 17.30
CA CYS A 225 4.54 1.99 17.12
C CYS A 225 5.27 2.30 15.80
N GLY A 226 6.39 1.61 15.54
CA GLY A 226 7.15 1.75 14.28
C GLY A 226 7.66 3.17 13.96
N THR A 227 7.61 4.09 14.92
CA THR A 227 7.96 5.49 14.68
C THR A 227 9.47 5.67 14.68
N HIS A 228 9.99 6.22 13.59
CA HIS A 228 11.34 6.78 13.54
C HIS A 228 11.28 8.27 13.89
N PHE A 229 12.10 8.71 14.84
CA PHE A 229 12.11 10.09 15.30
C PHE A 229 13.52 10.58 15.62
N CYS A 230 13.70 11.90 15.66
CA CYS A 230 14.96 12.51 16.03
C CYS A 230 15.01 12.80 17.53
N TYR A 231 15.99 12.23 18.24
CA TYR A 231 16.19 12.47 19.67
C TYR A 231 16.53 13.94 19.98
N LYS A 232 17.23 14.62 19.06
CA LYS A 232 17.66 16.01 19.26
C LYS A 232 16.49 16.98 19.24
N CYS A 233 15.69 16.97 18.16
CA CYS A 233 14.60 17.94 17.97
C CYS A 233 13.21 17.39 18.34
N GLY A 234 13.07 16.08 18.58
CA GLY A 234 11.80 15.44 18.93
C GLY A 234 10.83 15.23 17.76
N GLU A 235 11.18 15.66 16.54
CA GLU A 235 10.31 15.49 15.36
C GLU A 235 10.18 14.02 14.93
N VAL A 236 8.99 13.66 14.48
CA VAL A 236 8.77 12.42 13.71
C VAL A 236 9.53 12.54 12.38
N ILE A 237 10.37 11.54 12.08
CA ILE A 237 11.05 11.42 10.79
C ILE A 237 10.15 10.68 9.81
N VAL A 238 9.68 9.50 10.20
CA VAL A 238 8.76 8.66 9.40
C VAL A 238 8.12 7.59 10.28
N ARG A 239 7.01 7.02 9.82
CA ARG A 239 6.42 5.78 10.33
C ARG A 239 6.30 4.80 9.16
N SER A 240 7.38 4.08 8.87
CA SER A 240 7.46 3.18 7.71
C SER A 240 8.34 1.97 8.04
N ALA A 241 7.97 0.79 7.56
CA ALA A 241 8.73 -0.45 7.68
C ALA A 241 9.74 -0.67 6.52
N PRO A 242 9.44 -0.28 5.26
CA PRO A 242 10.40 -0.33 4.17
C PRO A 242 11.71 0.43 4.44
N ALA A 243 12.84 -0.27 4.35
CA ALA A 243 14.15 0.31 4.61
C ALA A 243 14.52 1.48 3.68
N GLN A 244 14.03 1.46 2.43
CA GLN A 244 14.34 2.52 1.46
C GLN A 244 13.67 3.85 1.85
N GLU A 245 12.36 3.86 2.08
CA GLU A 245 11.62 5.05 2.51
C GLU A 245 12.17 5.60 3.83
N THR A 246 12.46 4.71 4.77
CA THR A 246 13.04 5.10 6.05
C THR A 246 14.38 5.80 5.89
N ASN A 247 15.29 5.25 5.06
CA ASN A 247 16.58 5.88 4.80
C ASN A 247 16.47 7.22 4.07
N GLU A 248 15.53 7.36 3.14
CA GLU A 248 15.27 8.62 2.44
C GLU A 248 14.75 9.69 3.39
N ALA A 249 13.78 9.36 4.25
CA ALA A 249 13.24 10.27 5.26
C ALA A 249 14.31 10.70 6.29
N ILE A 250 15.14 9.76 6.76
CA ILE A 250 16.27 10.05 7.65
C ILE A 250 17.23 11.05 6.99
N ARG A 251 17.64 10.79 5.74
CA ARG A 251 18.53 11.68 4.99
C ARG A 251 17.91 13.06 4.78
N ALA A 252 16.61 13.14 4.50
CA ALA A 252 15.90 14.40 4.32
C ALA A 252 15.88 15.22 5.62
N HIS A 253 15.59 14.59 6.76
CA HIS A 253 15.57 15.23 8.07
C HIS A 253 16.94 15.82 8.45
N TYR A 254 18.02 15.06 8.29
CA TYR A 254 19.37 15.50 8.70
C TYR A 254 20.05 16.47 7.74
N ARG A 255 19.38 16.91 6.67
CA ARG A 255 19.80 18.12 5.94
C ARG A 255 19.60 19.39 6.77
N ARG A 256 18.68 19.37 7.73
CA ARG A 256 18.30 20.52 8.57
C ARG A 256 18.47 20.27 10.07
N CYS A 257 19.03 19.13 10.46
CA CYS A 257 19.23 18.72 11.85
C CYS A 257 20.58 17.99 12.00
N THR A 258 21.00 17.69 13.24
CA THR A 258 22.29 17.05 13.52
C THR A 258 22.13 15.57 13.81
N GLN A 259 22.67 14.71 12.95
CA GLN A 259 22.60 13.25 13.13
C GLN A 259 23.56 12.73 14.20
N PHE A 260 24.76 13.29 14.28
CA PHE A 260 25.80 12.86 15.21
C PHE A 260 26.28 14.05 16.03
N GLU A 261 26.33 13.88 17.34
CA GLU A 261 26.91 14.84 18.26
C GLU A 261 28.19 14.22 18.80
N TYR A 262 29.32 14.88 18.54
CA TYR A 262 30.62 14.48 19.05
C TYR A 262 30.89 15.32 20.30
N PRO A 263 31.39 14.71 21.40
CA PRO A 263 31.84 15.50 22.54
C PRO A 263 32.92 16.48 22.06
N GLU A 264 32.84 17.74 22.49
CA GLU A 264 33.97 18.65 22.33
C GLU A 264 35.16 18.05 23.11
N VAL A 265 36.26 17.84 22.41
CA VAL A 265 37.50 17.38 23.02
C VAL A 265 38.00 18.53 23.91
N VAL A 266 37.82 18.39 25.22
CA VAL A 266 38.42 19.27 26.24
C VAL A 266 39.90 18.95 26.38
#